data_AF-A0A0F9YGI6-F1
#
_entry.id   AF-A0A0F9YGI6-F1
#
_cell.length_a   1.000
_cell.length_b   1.000
_cell.length_c   1.000
_cell.angle_alpha   90.00
_cell.angle_beta   90.00
_cell.angle_gamma   90.00
#
_symmetry.space_group_name_H-M   'P 1'
#
loop_
_entity.id
_entity.type
_entity.pdbx_description
1 polymer ?
#
loop_
_entity_poly.entity_id
_entity_poly.type
_entity_poly.pdbx_seq_one_letter_code
_entity_poly.pdbx_strand_id
1 'polypeptide(L)'
;MIDPEVFRTSREVGRAKLAAEEARNSFGYWIDVPNDWESYSSPEDLILFLGIHLTHRQMFNEIIEDLGPLPAAECEWVERYVKFYERIARLLCTTGQRVDLKHDIAETLVDWRIIQSFKELPCKVLDFGAGCCRQGASAFLRSPDMIYTAIDATLAAYTLQNLVLSYFDTLEEKGSFYDFLDFEKSGRPLPDIARAFPGDRFHIPTWLAEANVPKDFYDVIIAAHVHNELSGPDFLRLVNCVDKSLARDGILYVRSELTIGDTRDYMDAVDLHGIALLDELHKRKIVPVWCRFISGYLTTVFARVDSREFKNAKKSGDPDNQFHHFSKSMHISAKAAENYLQRSAAALVEADCKTVIICSEDQYGGPFLKRLVKAAIKLPKTNAYSATLKSIEGLSETREYAAADILGPNQKRILNEIKAYDPQAIVIASQQYPAIEPLLSQAMPNRSFALRRYYWYPVVFLHRNSLSGADAVFNRPILSPEDLPKEAELLRS
;
A
#
# COMPACT_ATOMS: atom_id res chain seq x y z
N MET A 1 -14.07 0.80 -24.84
CA MET A 1 -13.81 -0.42 -24.06
C MET A 1 -13.21 -1.44 -24.99
N ILE A 2 -12.19 -2.15 -24.53
CA ILE A 2 -11.52 -3.18 -25.33
C ILE A 2 -12.45 -4.38 -25.52
N ASP A 3 -12.30 -5.03 -26.66
CA ASP A 3 -12.96 -6.29 -26.98
C ASP A 3 -12.24 -7.45 -26.26
N PRO A 4 -12.93 -8.23 -25.40
CA PRO A 4 -12.31 -9.35 -24.68
C PRO A 4 -11.62 -10.37 -25.58
N GLU A 5 -12.13 -10.58 -26.80
CA GLU A 5 -11.52 -11.54 -27.73
C GLU A 5 -10.18 -11.03 -28.27
N VAL A 6 -10.05 -9.72 -28.50
CA VAL A 6 -8.79 -9.07 -28.90
C VAL A 6 -7.75 -9.23 -27.80
N PHE A 7 -8.13 -8.96 -26.55
CA PHE A 7 -7.24 -9.14 -25.39
C PHE A 7 -6.76 -10.58 -25.27
N ARG A 8 -7.68 -11.56 -25.27
CA ARG A 8 -7.35 -12.98 -25.13
C ARG A 8 -6.49 -13.47 -26.28
N THR A 9 -6.82 -13.10 -27.52
CA THR A 9 -6.05 -13.48 -28.70
C THR A 9 -4.62 -12.94 -28.64
N SER A 10 -4.46 -11.65 -28.30
CA SER A 10 -3.14 -11.03 -28.16
C SER A 10 -2.32 -11.70 -27.05
N ARG A 11 -2.95 -12.02 -25.91
CA ARG A 11 -2.31 -12.76 -24.81
C ARG A 11 -1.81 -14.13 -25.25
N GLU A 12 -2.63 -14.90 -25.96
CA GLU A 12 -2.24 -16.23 -26.46
C GLU A 12 -1.11 -16.14 -27.51
N VAL A 13 -1.10 -15.11 -28.35
CA VAL A 13 0.05 -14.83 -29.24
C VAL A 13 1.31 -14.51 -28.43
N GLY A 14 1.18 -13.78 -27.32
CA GLY A 14 2.26 -13.56 -26.36
C GLY A 14 2.78 -14.87 -25.77
N ARG A 15 1.88 -15.73 -25.26
CA ARG A 15 2.21 -17.04 -24.67
C ARG A 15 2.87 -17.99 -25.66
N ALA A 16 2.44 -17.99 -26.93
CA ALA A 16 3.00 -18.84 -27.97
C ALA A 16 4.48 -18.57 -28.27
N LYS A 17 5.03 -17.42 -27.83
CA LYS A 17 6.45 -17.06 -27.96
C LYS A 17 7.31 -17.59 -26.81
N LEU A 18 6.70 -18.20 -25.79
CA LEU A 18 7.38 -18.69 -24.59
C LEU A 18 7.53 -20.22 -24.62
N ALA A 19 8.43 -20.75 -23.79
CA ALA A 19 8.49 -22.19 -23.55
C ALA A 19 7.18 -22.68 -22.90
N ALA A 20 6.77 -23.92 -23.18
CA ALA A 20 5.45 -24.43 -22.76
C ALA A 20 5.18 -24.31 -21.24
N GLU A 21 6.19 -24.58 -20.41
CA GLU A 21 6.09 -24.46 -18.95
C GLU A 21 5.94 -22.99 -18.50
N GLU A 22 6.68 -22.10 -19.15
CA GLU A 22 6.63 -20.66 -18.88
C GLU A 22 5.32 -20.04 -19.34
N ALA A 23 4.84 -20.43 -20.53
CA ALA A 23 3.58 -19.98 -21.13
C ALA A 23 2.38 -20.28 -20.23
N ARG A 24 2.34 -21.46 -19.61
CA ARG A 24 1.27 -21.89 -18.70
C ARG A 24 1.15 -21.00 -17.47
N ASN A 25 2.28 -20.45 -17.01
CA ASN A 25 2.36 -19.66 -15.80
C ASN A 25 2.50 -18.15 -16.09
N SER A 26 2.44 -17.70 -17.35
CA SER A 26 2.67 -16.29 -17.70
C SER A 26 1.38 -15.54 -18.04
N PHE A 27 1.44 -14.22 -17.83
CA PHE A 27 0.44 -13.22 -18.21
C PHE A 27 -0.91 -13.38 -17.51
N GLY A 28 -0.86 -13.52 -16.19
CA GLY A 28 -2.00 -13.43 -15.29
C GLY A 28 -1.54 -13.27 -13.84
N TYR A 29 -2.44 -12.83 -12.99
CA TYR A 29 -2.19 -12.72 -11.55
C TYR A 29 -2.91 -13.86 -10.85
N TRP A 30 -2.22 -14.56 -9.96
CA TRP A 30 -2.78 -15.76 -9.32
C TRP A 30 -3.96 -15.42 -8.41
N ILE A 31 -3.93 -14.23 -7.80
CA ILE A 31 -5.00 -13.72 -6.96
C ILE A 31 -6.25 -13.30 -7.74
N ASP A 32 -6.09 -12.96 -9.02
CA ASP A 32 -7.18 -12.43 -9.86
C ASP A 32 -8.14 -13.53 -10.32
N VAL A 33 -7.65 -14.77 -10.44
CA VAL A 33 -8.45 -15.93 -10.82
C VAL A 33 -9.59 -16.21 -9.84
N PRO A 34 -9.35 -16.38 -8.52
CA PRO A 34 -10.44 -16.60 -7.55
C PRO A 34 -11.31 -15.36 -7.31
N ASN A 35 -10.86 -14.17 -7.73
CA ASN A 35 -11.58 -12.90 -7.55
C ASN A 35 -12.32 -12.45 -8.83
N ASP A 36 -12.49 -13.34 -9.81
CA ASP A 36 -13.22 -13.13 -11.07
C ASP A 36 -12.67 -12.00 -11.98
N TRP A 37 -11.43 -11.56 -11.79
CA TRP A 37 -10.84 -10.49 -12.58
C TRP A 37 -10.49 -10.92 -14.03
N GLU A 38 -10.38 -12.22 -14.27
CA GLU A 38 -10.15 -12.80 -15.60
C GLU A 38 -11.43 -12.94 -16.44
N SER A 39 -12.61 -12.65 -15.86
CA SER A 39 -13.89 -12.80 -16.55
C SER A 39 -14.97 -11.85 -16.02
N TYR A 40 -15.68 -11.21 -16.93
CA TYR A 40 -16.94 -10.53 -16.61
C TYR A 40 -17.98 -10.91 -17.66
N SER A 41 -19.23 -11.01 -17.24
CA SER A 41 -20.37 -11.37 -18.10
C SER A 41 -21.08 -10.13 -18.62
N SER A 42 -20.99 -9.01 -17.89
CA SER A 42 -21.61 -7.74 -18.24
C SER A 42 -20.72 -6.55 -17.85
N PRO A 43 -20.90 -5.37 -18.46
CA PRO A 43 -20.24 -4.14 -18.01
C PRO A 43 -20.57 -3.74 -16.56
N GLU A 44 -21.74 -4.14 -16.05
CA GLU A 44 -22.15 -3.85 -14.66
C GLU A 44 -21.25 -4.59 -13.65
N ASP A 45 -20.79 -5.80 -13.98
CA ASP A 45 -19.86 -6.57 -13.14
C ASP A 45 -18.56 -5.80 -12.88
N LEU A 46 -18.14 -4.95 -13.83
CA LEU A 46 -16.91 -4.15 -13.73
C LEU A 46 -17.01 -3.03 -12.68
N ILE A 47 -18.20 -2.66 -12.24
CA ILE A 47 -18.37 -1.58 -11.24
C ILE A 47 -17.80 -1.98 -9.89
N LEU A 48 -17.88 -3.26 -9.52
CA LEU A 48 -17.33 -3.75 -8.25
C LEU A 48 -15.80 -3.62 -8.22
N PHE A 49 -15.15 -3.76 -9.38
CA PHE A 49 -13.70 -3.61 -9.51
C PHE A 49 -13.22 -2.14 -9.45
N LEU A 50 -14.11 -1.15 -9.55
CA LEU A 50 -13.74 0.26 -9.37
C LEU A 50 -13.34 0.59 -7.92
N GLY A 51 -13.75 -0.25 -6.95
CA GLY A 51 -13.39 -0.14 -5.53
C GLY A 51 -12.66 -1.39 -5.03
N ILE A 52 -11.58 -1.75 -5.71
CA ILE A 52 -10.81 -3.00 -5.58
C ILE A 52 -10.34 -3.29 -4.14
N HIS A 53 -10.03 -2.29 -3.33
CA HIS A 53 -9.39 -2.48 -2.01
C HIS A 53 -10.36 -2.81 -0.86
N LEU A 54 -11.54 -3.36 -1.15
CA LEU A 54 -12.35 -4.02 -0.10
C LEU A 54 -11.58 -5.18 0.56
N THR A 55 -10.61 -5.77 -0.13
CA THR A 55 -9.66 -6.76 0.41
C THR A 55 -8.83 -6.21 1.58
N HIS A 56 -8.56 -4.90 1.59
CA HIS A 56 -7.73 -4.24 2.63
C HIS A 56 -8.57 -3.52 3.69
N ARG A 57 -9.89 -3.75 3.70
CA ARG A 57 -10.82 -3.15 4.67
C ARG A 57 -10.39 -3.38 6.12
N GLN A 58 -9.71 -4.48 6.41
CA GLN A 58 -9.19 -4.78 7.75
C GLN A 58 -8.10 -3.80 8.20
N MET A 59 -7.35 -3.23 7.26
CA MET A 59 -6.29 -2.25 7.50
C MET A 59 -6.75 -0.80 7.35
N PHE A 60 -8.02 -0.55 7.00
CA PHE A 60 -8.52 0.79 6.69
C PHE A 60 -8.29 1.80 7.82
N ASN A 61 -8.53 1.39 9.07
CA ASN A 61 -8.30 2.27 10.21
C ASN A 61 -6.81 2.63 10.39
N GLU A 62 -5.90 1.73 10.00
CA GLU A 62 -4.47 2.04 9.95
C GLU A 62 -4.13 3.01 8.82
N ILE A 63 -4.77 2.86 7.65
CA ILE A 63 -4.60 3.77 6.50
C ILE A 63 -4.96 5.19 6.88
N ILE A 64 -6.16 5.40 7.44
CA ILE A 64 -6.62 6.75 7.79
C ILE A 64 -5.80 7.36 8.93
N GLU A 65 -5.27 6.54 9.84
CA GLU A 65 -4.37 6.99 10.89
C GLU A 65 -3.00 7.42 10.32
N ASP A 66 -2.43 6.63 9.41
CA ASP A 66 -1.15 6.98 8.79
C ASP A 66 -1.28 8.17 7.81
N LEU A 67 -2.47 8.34 7.23
CA LEU A 67 -2.81 9.50 6.40
C LEU A 67 -3.06 10.76 7.25
N GLY A 68 -3.70 10.64 8.41
CA GLY A 68 -4.07 11.78 9.24
C GLY A 68 -5.04 12.75 8.53
N PRO A 69 -5.17 13.99 9.04
CA PRO A 69 -6.05 15.00 8.44
C PRO A 69 -5.67 15.35 7.00
N LEU A 70 -6.68 15.65 6.17
CA LEU A 70 -6.46 16.03 4.78
C LEU A 70 -6.29 17.55 4.67
N PRO A 71 -5.21 18.05 4.01
CA PRO A 71 -5.15 19.43 3.58
C PRO A 71 -6.26 19.78 2.59
N ALA A 72 -6.65 21.05 2.49
CA ALA A 72 -7.73 21.50 1.60
C ALA A 72 -7.56 21.05 0.14
N ALA A 73 -6.33 21.06 -0.39
CA ALA A 73 -6.04 20.60 -1.73
C ALA A 73 -6.29 19.09 -1.93
N GLU A 74 -6.14 18.29 -0.87
CA GLU A 74 -6.49 16.87 -0.92
C GLU A 74 -7.98 16.65 -0.79
N CYS A 75 -8.70 17.45 0.02
CA CYS A 75 -10.17 17.41 0.05
C CYS A 75 -10.77 17.73 -1.33
N GLU A 76 -10.25 18.75 -2.02
CA GLU A 76 -10.66 19.08 -3.40
C GLU A 76 -10.34 17.92 -4.36
N TRP A 77 -9.17 17.30 -4.21
CA TRP A 77 -8.80 16.12 -5.00
C TRP A 77 -9.77 14.96 -4.76
N VAL A 78 -10.18 14.70 -3.51
CA VAL A 78 -11.16 13.66 -3.16
C VAL A 78 -12.48 13.91 -3.89
N GLU A 79 -13.01 15.14 -3.85
CA GLU A 79 -14.25 15.48 -4.55
C GLU A 79 -14.14 15.21 -6.06
N ARG A 80 -13.04 15.63 -6.68
CA ARG A 80 -12.77 15.39 -8.11
C ARG A 80 -12.65 13.90 -8.42
N TYR A 81 -11.99 13.13 -7.56
CA TYR A 81 -11.82 11.68 -7.71
C TYR A 81 -13.15 10.94 -7.64
N VAL A 82 -13.97 11.23 -6.62
CA VAL A 82 -15.29 10.62 -6.45
C VAL A 82 -16.19 10.93 -7.65
N LYS A 83 -16.25 12.20 -8.06
CA LYS A 83 -17.02 12.63 -9.23
C LYS A 83 -16.54 11.96 -10.51
N PHE A 84 -15.23 11.74 -10.65
CA PHE A 84 -14.65 11.04 -11.79
C PHE A 84 -15.11 9.59 -11.85
N TYR A 85 -14.90 8.81 -10.78
CA TYR A 85 -15.27 7.39 -10.75
C TYR A 85 -16.78 7.16 -10.76
N GLU A 86 -17.58 8.09 -10.22
CA GLU A 86 -19.04 8.04 -10.39
C GLU A 86 -19.44 8.12 -11.88
N ARG A 87 -18.77 8.98 -12.67
CA ARG A 87 -19.01 9.08 -14.12
C ARG A 87 -18.56 7.83 -14.85
N ILE A 88 -17.41 7.25 -14.48
CA ILE A 88 -16.97 5.95 -15.02
C ILE A 88 -18.02 4.86 -14.75
N ALA A 89 -18.54 4.76 -13.53
CA ALA A 89 -19.59 3.80 -13.19
C ALA A 89 -20.86 3.98 -14.04
N ARG A 90 -21.25 5.23 -14.31
CA ARG A 90 -22.40 5.55 -15.19
C ARG A 90 -22.15 5.22 -16.67
N LEU A 91 -20.89 5.25 -17.12
CA LEU A 91 -20.51 4.81 -18.47
C LEU A 91 -20.55 3.28 -18.61
N LEU A 92 -20.28 2.55 -17.51
CA LEU A 92 -20.38 1.09 -17.48
C LEU A 92 -21.84 0.63 -17.48
N CYS A 93 -22.70 1.21 -16.63
CA CYS A 93 -24.11 0.84 -16.58
C CYS A 93 -25.02 1.99 -16.14
N THR A 94 -26.31 1.88 -16.49
CA THR A 94 -27.35 2.84 -16.09
C THR A 94 -28.22 2.35 -14.93
N THR A 95 -27.92 1.19 -14.34
CA THR A 95 -28.71 0.58 -13.26
C THR A 95 -28.64 1.36 -11.95
N GLY A 96 -27.62 2.21 -11.80
CA GLY A 96 -27.39 2.98 -10.58
C GLY A 96 -26.44 2.30 -9.59
N GLN A 97 -25.86 1.14 -9.94
CA GLN A 97 -24.85 0.50 -9.10
C GLN A 97 -23.66 1.44 -8.81
N ARG A 98 -23.14 1.38 -7.58
CA ARG A 98 -22.02 2.17 -7.07
C ARG A 98 -21.11 1.29 -6.22
N VAL A 99 -19.90 1.77 -5.97
CA VAL A 99 -18.91 1.14 -5.09
C VAL A 99 -18.41 2.16 -4.07
N ASP A 100 -18.06 1.69 -2.87
CA ASP A 100 -17.47 2.53 -1.82
C ASP A 100 -16.01 2.82 -2.13
N LEU A 101 -15.72 4.07 -2.51
CA LEU A 101 -14.40 4.51 -2.96
C LEU A 101 -13.43 4.88 -1.83
N LYS A 102 -13.89 4.88 -0.57
CA LYS A 102 -13.11 5.44 0.54
C LYS A 102 -11.74 4.76 0.73
N HIS A 103 -11.65 3.45 0.48
CA HIS A 103 -10.42 2.68 0.63
C HIS A 103 -9.42 3.07 -0.45
N ASP A 104 -9.85 3.09 -1.71
CA ASP A 104 -9.03 3.51 -2.86
C ASP A 104 -8.55 4.95 -2.73
N ILE A 105 -9.42 5.85 -2.25
CA ILE A 105 -9.07 7.25 -1.97
C ILE A 105 -7.94 7.31 -0.93
N ALA A 106 -8.12 6.66 0.22
CA ALA A 106 -7.15 6.72 1.31
C ALA A 106 -5.79 6.12 0.90
N GLU A 107 -5.80 4.95 0.26
CA GLU A 107 -4.56 4.32 -0.21
C GLU A 107 -3.85 5.14 -1.30
N THR A 108 -4.61 5.71 -2.23
CA THR A 108 -4.03 6.53 -3.31
C THR A 108 -3.43 7.82 -2.77
N LEU A 109 -4.05 8.45 -1.76
CA LEU A 109 -3.45 9.60 -1.08
C LEU A 109 -2.14 9.24 -0.38
N VAL A 110 -2.11 8.11 0.34
CA VAL A 110 -0.88 7.59 0.97
C VAL A 110 0.23 7.38 -0.06
N ASP A 111 -0.08 6.67 -1.15
CA ASP A 111 0.89 6.36 -2.20
C ASP A 111 1.48 7.64 -2.81
N TRP A 112 0.63 8.60 -3.17
CA TRP A 112 1.07 9.84 -3.81
C TRP A 112 1.80 10.80 -2.87
N ARG A 113 1.45 10.87 -1.59
CA ARG A 113 2.23 11.65 -0.61
C ARG A 113 3.67 11.15 -0.53
N ILE A 114 3.86 9.83 -0.57
CA ILE A 114 5.21 9.24 -0.57
C ILE A 114 5.90 9.54 -1.89
N ILE A 115 5.27 9.26 -3.04
CA ILE A 115 5.86 9.52 -4.37
C ILE A 115 6.29 11.00 -4.51
N GLN A 116 5.43 11.95 -4.09
CA GLN A 116 5.71 13.37 -4.18
C GLN A 116 6.82 13.86 -3.24
N SER A 117 7.16 13.10 -2.18
CA SER A 117 8.33 13.38 -1.35
C SER A 117 9.66 13.12 -2.08
N PHE A 118 9.64 12.37 -3.18
CA PHE A 118 10.80 12.05 -4.02
C PHE A 118 10.76 12.73 -5.39
N LYS A 119 9.57 13.00 -5.94
CA LYS A 119 9.39 13.50 -7.31
C LYS A 119 8.40 14.66 -7.39
N GLU A 120 8.87 15.72 -8.02
CA GLU A 120 8.04 16.86 -8.39
C GLU A 120 7.19 16.53 -9.62
N LEU A 121 6.05 17.22 -9.74
CA LEU A 121 5.11 17.07 -10.85
C LEU A 121 5.28 18.23 -11.85
N PRO A 122 5.00 18.03 -13.16
CA PRO A 122 4.66 16.76 -13.80
C PRO A 122 5.88 15.84 -13.93
N CYS A 123 5.65 14.54 -13.94
CA CYS A 123 6.67 13.52 -14.14
C CYS A 123 6.19 12.42 -15.10
N LYS A 124 7.10 11.54 -15.52
CA LYS A 124 6.79 10.36 -16.34
C LYS A 124 6.57 9.15 -15.44
N VAL A 125 5.38 8.56 -15.51
CA VAL A 125 4.94 7.47 -14.62
C VAL A 125 4.68 6.20 -15.43
N LEU A 126 5.23 5.08 -14.96
CA LEU A 126 4.84 3.73 -15.36
C LEU A 126 4.12 3.06 -14.20
N ASP A 127 2.87 2.66 -14.38
CA ASP A 127 2.07 1.94 -13.39
C ASP A 127 1.90 0.48 -13.82
N PHE A 128 2.63 -0.41 -13.16
CA PHE A 128 2.55 -1.84 -13.41
C PHE A 128 1.45 -2.43 -12.53
N GLY A 129 0.57 -3.26 -13.11
CA GLY A 129 -0.62 -3.78 -12.43
C GLY A 129 -1.56 -2.66 -12.02
N ALA A 130 -1.90 -1.78 -12.98
CA ALA A 130 -2.65 -0.57 -12.70
C ALA A 130 -4.09 -0.82 -12.22
N GLY A 131 -4.61 -2.06 -12.31
CA GLY A 131 -5.89 -2.46 -11.73
C GLY A 131 -7.06 -1.62 -12.28
N CYS A 132 -7.76 -0.90 -11.43
CA CYS A 132 -8.83 0.03 -11.83
C CYS A 132 -8.33 1.44 -12.24
N CYS A 133 -7.03 1.58 -12.50
CA CYS A 133 -6.36 2.82 -12.91
C CYS A 133 -6.39 3.94 -11.84
N ARG A 134 -6.38 3.59 -10.54
CA ARG A 134 -6.42 4.58 -9.45
C ARG A 134 -5.22 5.53 -9.46
N GLN A 135 -4.03 5.01 -9.75
CA GLN A 135 -2.82 5.83 -9.84
C GLN A 135 -2.85 6.72 -11.08
N GLY A 136 -3.37 6.22 -12.21
CA GLY A 136 -3.59 7.02 -13.42
C GLY A 136 -4.58 8.15 -13.21
N ALA A 137 -5.69 7.89 -12.53
CA ALA A 137 -6.64 8.92 -12.12
C ALA A 137 -6.02 9.95 -11.19
N SER A 138 -5.24 9.52 -10.20
CA SER A 138 -4.53 10.44 -9.32
C SER A 138 -3.50 11.29 -10.07
N ALA A 139 -2.69 10.67 -10.94
CA ALA A 139 -1.70 11.35 -11.78
C ALA A 139 -2.37 12.46 -12.59
N PHE A 140 -3.43 12.12 -13.32
CA PHE A 140 -4.20 13.07 -14.11
C PHE A 140 -4.81 14.20 -13.28
N LEU A 141 -5.51 13.86 -12.17
CA LEU A 141 -6.18 14.87 -11.34
C LEU A 141 -5.21 15.83 -10.65
N ARG A 142 -3.97 15.38 -10.37
CA ARG A 142 -2.92 16.22 -9.78
C ARG A 142 -2.18 17.05 -10.82
N SER A 143 -1.91 16.49 -11.99
CA SER A 143 -1.22 17.18 -13.06
C SER A 143 -1.55 16.54 -14.41
N PRO A 144 -2.43 17.16 -15.24
CA PRO A 144 -2.81 16.60 -16.53
C PRO A 144 -1.67 16.55 -17.55
N ASP A 145 -0.58 17.27 -17.31
CA ASP A 145 0.62 17.28 -18.14
C ASP A 145 1.55 16.06 -17.88
N MET A 146 1.23 15.16 -16.94
CA MET A 146 2.00 13.92 -16.74
C MET A 146 1.94 13.00 -17.96
N ILE A 147 3.07 12.36 -18.25
CA ILE A 147 3.09 11.22 -19.18
C ILE A 147 2.85 9.97 -18.36
N TYR A 148 1.84 9.20 -18.73
CA TYR A 148 1.41 8.02 -17.98
C TYR A 148 1.40 6.78 -18.86
N THR A 149 1.89 5.66 -18.33
CA THR A 149 1.82 4.37 -19.01
C THR A 149 1.28 3.33 -18.03
N ALA A 150 0.11 2.76 -18.33
CA ALA A 150 -0.45 1.64 -17.59
C ALA A 150 -0.02 0.31 -18.23
N ILE A 151 0.33 -0.66 -17.38
CA ILE A 151 0.57 -2.05 -17.77
C ILE A 151 -0.34 -2.96 -16.97
N ASP A 152 -1.01 -3.90 -17.64
CA ASP A 152 -1.78 -4.94 -16.98
C ASP A 152 -1.79 -6.26 -17.75
N ALA A 153 -2.12 -7.37 -17.08
CA ALA A 153 -2.23 -8.72 -17.63
C ALA A 153 -3.63 -9.32 -17.48
N THR A 154 -4.52 -8.61 -16.77
CA THR A 154 -5.85 -9.07 -16.38
C THR A 154 -6.92 -8.42 -17.24
N LEU A 155 -7.87 -9.22 -17.71
CA LEU A 155 -8.92 -8.76 -18.63
C LEU A 155 -9.79 -7.64 -18.04
N ALA A 156 -10.36 -7.81 -16.85
CA ALA A 156 -11.25 -6.80 -16.26
C ALA A 156 -10.50 -5.49 -15.97
N ALA A 157 -9.28 -5.59 -15.42
CA ALA A 157 -8.39 -4.45 -15.14
C ALA A 157 -8.05 -3.69 -16.43
N TYR A 158 -7.58 -4.39 -17.47
CA TYR A 158 -7.25 -3.80 -18.76
C TYR A 158 -8.48 -3.12 -19.39
N THR A 159 -9.66 -3.76 -19.35
CA THR A 159 -10.90 -3.13 -19.86
C THR A 159 -11.24 -1.84 -19.12
N LEU A 160 -11.13 -1.83 -17.79
CA LEU A 160 -11.38 -0.65 -16.96
C LEU A 160 -10.36 0.46 -17.22
N GLN A 161 -9.08 0.13 -17.33
CA GLN A 161 -8.02 1.07 -17.65
C GLN A 161 -8.25 1.73 -19.01
N ASN A 162 -8.60 0.95 -20.03
CA ASN A 162 -8.97 1.48 -21.35
C ASN A 162 -10.11 2.49 -21.23
N LEU A 163 -11.16 2.19 -20.47
CA LEU A 163 -12.28 3.11 -20.25
C LEU A 163 -11.85 4.38 -19.52
N VAL A 164 -11.14 4.24 -18.40
CA VAL A 164 -10.67 5.36 -17.56
C VAL A 164 -9.75 6.30 -18.35
N LEU A 165 -8.76 5.74 -19.05
CA LEU A 165 -7.80 6.52 -19.83
C LEU A 165 -8.43 7.16 -21.08
N SER A 166 -9.35 6.45 -21.74
CA SER A 166 -10.17 7.05 -22.83
C SER A 166 -11.03 8.20 -22.31
N TYR A 167 -11.54 8.09 -21.08
CA TYR A 167 -12.39 9.14 -20.53
C TYR A 167 -11.61 10.43 -20.25
N PHE A 168 -10.34 10.35 -19.83
CA PHE A 168 -9.48 11.55 -19.73
C PHE A 168 -9.36 12.30 -21.06
N ASP A 169 -9.26 11.56 -22.16
CA ASP A 169 -9.18 12.12 -23.51
C ASP A 169 -10.44 12.91 -23.91
N THR A 170 -11.58 12.62 -23.29
CA THR A 170 -12.83 13.37 -23.48
C THR A 170 -12.96 14.60 -22.57
N LEU A 171 -12.16 14.67 -21.51
CA LEU A 171 -12.19 15.73 -20.51
C LEU A 171 -11.20 16.85 -20.81
N GLU A 172 -10.09 16.56 -21.49
CA GLU A 172 -9.06 17.55 -21.83
C GLU A 172 -8.70 17.55 -23.31
N GLU A 173 -8.36 18.74 -23.81
CA GLU A 173 -7.85 18.93 -25.16
C GLU A 173 -6.33 18.63 -25.28
N LYS A 174 -5.66 18.32 -24.16
CA LYS A 174 -4.20 18.11 -24.09
C LYS A 174 -3.81 16.63 -23.95
N GLY A 175 -2.78 16.26 -24.70
CA GLY A 175 -2.26 14.90 -24.78
C GLY A 175 -3.16 13.99 -25.62
N SER A 176 -2.74 12.75 -25.81
CA SER A 176 -3.53 11.72 -26.48
C SER A 176 -3.46 10.40 -25.73
N PHE A 177 -4.53 9.61 -25.84
CA PHE A 177 -4.55 8.24 -25.36
C PHE A 177 -4.21 7.22 -26.46
N TYR A 178 -3.28 6.31 -26.16
CA TYR A 178 -2.83 5.25 -27.07
C TYR A 178 -2.90 3.87 -26.41
N ASP A 179 -3.86 3.05 -26.84
CA ASP A 179 -3.98 1.65 -26.40
C ASP A 179 -3.28 0.71 -27.38
N PHE A 180 -2.35 -0.12 -26.90
CA PHE A 180 -1.63 -1.04 -27.76
C PHE A 180 -2.56 -1.97 -28.54
N LEU A 181 -3.61 -2.49 -27.90
CA LEU A 181 -4.48 -3.49 -28.53
C LEU A 181 -5.36 -2.87 -29.64
N ASP A 182 -5.71 -1.59 -29.53
CA ASP A 182 -6.41 -0.87 -30.61
C ASP A 182 -5.49 -0.67 -31.82
N PHE A 183 -4.22 -0.33 -31.57
CA PHE A 183 -3.21 -0.20 -32.62
C PHE A 183 -2.90 -1.56 -33.27
N GLU A 184 -2.74 -2.62 -32.48
CA GLU A 184 -2.55 -3.99 -32.96
C GLU A 184 -3.72 -4.45 -33.83
N LYS A 185 -4.96 -4.28 -33.36
CA LYS A 185 -6.17 -4.64 -34.12
C LYS A 185 -6.29 -3.88 -35.43
N SER A 186 -5.85 -2.62 -35.47
CA SER A 186 -5.86 -1.79 -36.67
C SER A 186 -4.66 -2.01 -37.61
N GLY A 187 -3.71 -2.89 -37.24
CA GLY A 187 -2.49 -3.13 -38.01
C GLY A 187 -1.56 -1.91 -38.06
N ARG A 188 -1.65 -1.02 -37.07
CA ARG A 188 -0.83 0.19 -36.96
C ARG A 188 0.20 0.03 -35.84
N PRO A 189 1.41 0.59 -35.98
CA PRO A 189 2.38 0.59 -34.89
C PRO A 189 1.93 1.55 -33.79
N LEU A 190 2.09 1.16 -32.53
CA LEU A 190 1.95 2.07 -31.38
C LEU A 190 2.95 3.25 -31.56
N PRO A 191 2.56 4.50 -31.25
CA PRO A 191 3.48 5.62 -31.22
C PRO A 191 4.66 5.38 -30.26
N ASP A 192 5.83 5.91 -30.63
CA ASP A 192 7.05 5.78 -29.82
C ASP A 192 6.93 6.55 -28.51
N ILE A 193 6.82 5.82 -27.40
CA ILE A 193 6.66 6.38 -26.04
C ILE A 193 7.83 7.29 -25.67
N ALA A 194 9.04 7.03 -26.19
CA ALA A 194 10.20 7.90 -25.95
C ALA A 194 10.00 9.33 -26.48
N ARG A 195 9.01 9.53 -27.37
CA ARG A 195 8.65 10.81 -27.99
C ARG A 195 7.31 11.36 -27.49
N ALA A 196 6.79 10.83 -26.39
CA ALA A 196 5.56 11.28 -25.77
C ALA A 196 5.59 12.79 -25.45
N PHE A 197 4.46 13.45 -25.67
CA PHE A 197 4.21 14.83 -25.29
C PHE A 197 3.58 14.90 -23.88
N PRO A 198 3.69 16.04 -23.18
CA PRO A 198 2.99 16.24 -21.91
C PRO A 198 1.51 15.89 -22.01
N GLY A 199 1.03 15.09 -21.06
CA GLY A 199 -0.33 14.57 -21.02
C GLY A 199 -0.57 13.29 -21.83
N ASP A 200 0.39 12.80 -22.62
CA ASP A 200 0.20 11.54 -23.35
C ASP A 200 0.06 10.34 -22.41
N ARG A 201 -0.85 9.44 -22.78
CA ARG A 201 -1.23 8.27 -22.00
C ARG A 201 -1.10 7.02 -22.86
N PHE A 202 -0.43 6.01 -22.33
CA PHE A 202 -0.21 4.74 -23.01
C PHE A 202 -0.79 3.60 -22.18
N HIS A 203 -1.31 2.58 -22.85
CA HIS A 203 -1.80 1.37 -22.22
C HIS A 203 -1.26 0.16 -22.97
N ILE A 204 -0.51 -0.67 -22.27
CA ILE A 204 0.31 -1.73 -22.86
C ILE A 204 0.04 -3.03 -22.10
N PRO A 205 -0.27 -4.14 -22.78
CA PRO A 205 -0.42 -5.40 -22.08
C PRO A 205 0.94 -5.94 -21.61
N THR A 206 0.94 -6.67 -20.50
CA THR A 206 2.16 -7.15 -19.83
C THR A 206 3.09 -7.94 -20.75
N TRP A 207 2.55 -8.75 -21.67
CA TRP A 207 3.35 -9.54 -22.63
C TRP A 207 4.11 -8.71 -23.67
N LEU A 208 3.88 -7.41 -23.72
CA LEU A 208 4.52 -6.48 -24.64
C LEU A 208 5.23 -5.32 -23.94
N ALA A 209 5.09 -5.21 -22.62
CA ALA A 209 5.69 -4.16 -21.81
C ALA A 209 7.19 -4.03 -22.07
N GLU A 210 7.96 -5.10 -21.84
CA GLU A 210 9.43 -5.08 -21.94
C GLU A 210 9.92 -4.59 -23.32
N ALA A 211 9.21 -4.93 -24.40
CA ALA A 211 9.58 -4.53 -25.74
C ALA A 211 9.28 -3.06 -26.04
N ASN A 212 8.17 -2.52 -25.50
CA ASN A 212 7.65 -1.20 -25.88
C ASN A 212 8.05 -0.09 -24.91
N VAL A 213 8.37 -0.39 -23.64
CA VAL A 213 8.81 0.65 -22.71
C VAL A 213 10.18 1.22 -23.11
N PRO A 214 10.34 2.56 -23.08
CA PRO A 214 11.61 3.21 -23.42
C PRO A 214 12.66 3.01 -22.32
N LYS A 215 13.93 3.07 -22.71
CA LYS A 215 15.06 2.95 -21.78
C LYS A 215 15.28 4.26 -21.01
N ASP A 216 15.61 4.17 -19.72
CA ASP A 216 16.00 5.30 -18.87
C ASP A 216 15.02 6.50 -18.91
N PHE A 217 13.72 6.22 -18.99
CA PHE A 217 12.69 7.21 -19.31
C PHE A 217 11.82 7.63 -18.13
N TYR A 218 11.34 6.68 -17.33
CA TYR A 218 10.32 6.95 -16.30
C TYR A 218 10.95 7.48 -15.02
N ASP A 219 10.37 8.56 -14.49
CA ASP A 219 10.79 9.18 -13.22
C ASP A 219 10.23 8.42 -12.02
N VAL A 220 9.05 7.79 -12.21
CA VAL A 220 8.36 6.96 -11.22
C VAL A 220 7.92 5.68 -11.91
N ILE A 221 8.26 4.53 -11.33
CA ILE A 221 7.62 3.25 -11.61
C ILE A 221 6.84 2.82 -10.37
N ILE A 222 5.57 2.49 -10.51
CA ILE A 222 4.68 2.04 -9.44
C ILE A 222 4.45 0.53 -9.59
N ALA A 223 4.60 -0.19 -8.48
CA ALA A 223 4.23 -1.60 -8.35
C ALA A 223 3.56 -1.80 -6.98
N ALA A 224 2.35 -1.28 -6.82
CA ALA A 224 1.57 -1.36 -5.59
C ALA A 224 0.69 -2.62 -5.61
N HIS A 225 0.93 -3.52 -4.66
CA HIS A 225 0.25 -4.82 -4.48
C HIS A 225 0.52 -5.87 -5.57
N VAL A 226 1.36 -5.57 -6.56
CA VAL A 226 1.56 -6.44 -7.73
C VAL A 226 2.55 -7.59 -7.51
N HIS A 227 3.70 -7.32 -6.90
CA HIS A 227 4.85 -8.21 -7.11
C HIS A 227 4.66 -9.63 -6.56
N ASN A 228 3.87 -9.80 -5.49
CA ASN A 228 3.54 -11.11 -4.90
C ASN A 228 2.47 -11.88 -5.69
N GLU A 229 1.70 -11.18 -6.52
CA GLU A 229 0.59 -11.76 -7.28
C GLU A 229 1.05 -12.37 -8.61
N LEU A 230 2.27 -12.02 -9.04
CA LEU A 230 2.87 -12.47 -10.29
C LEU A 230 3.44 -13.88 -10.19
N SER A 231 3.48 -14.58 -11.32
CA SER A 231 4.30 -15.77 -11.45
C SER A 231 5.79 -15.42 -11.41
N GLY A 232 6.67 -16.41 -11.16
CA GLY A 232 8.11 -16.21 -11.21
C GLY A 232 8.61 -15.58 -12.54
N PRO A 233 8.19 -16.09 -13.71
CA PRO A 233 8.54 -15.48 -15.00
C PRO A 233 8.05 -14.03 -15.16
N ASP A 234 6.80 -13.73 -14.82
CA ASP A 234 6.26 -12.36 -14.97
C ASP A 234 6.87 -11.38 -13.97
N PHE A 235 7.17 -11.85 -12.77
CA PHE A 235 7.95 -11.11 -11.79
C PHE A 235 9.33 -10.71 -12.35
N LEU A 236 10.04 -11.64 -13.02
CA LEU A 236 11.33 -11.33 -13.64
C LEU A 236 11.17 -10.35 -14.82
N ARG A 237 10.07 -10.42 -15.58
CA ARG A 237 9.76 -9.42 -16.62
C ARG A 237 9.51 -8.04 -16.02
N LEU A 238 8.81 -7.93 -14.89
CA LEU A 238 8.65 -6.68 -14.15
C LEU A 238 10.01 -6.13 -13.77
N VAL A 239 10.87 -6.95 -13.15
CA VAL A 239 12.22 -6.52 -12.74
C VAL A 239 13.06 -6.06 -13.94
N ASN A 240 13.00 -6.77 -15.08
CA ASN A 240 13.70 -6.37 -16.30
C ASN A 240 13.14 -5.05 -16.88
N CYS A 241 11.83 -4.87 -16.86
CA CYS A 241 11.16 -3.63 -17.25
C CYS A 241 11.64 -2.46 -16.39
N VAL A 242 11.71 -2.64 -15.06
CA VAL A 242 12.25 -1.66 -14.13
C VAL A 242 13.70 -1.31 -14.47
N ASP A 243 14.58 -2.32 -14.61
CA ASP A 243 16.00 -2.08 -14.88
C ASP A 243 16.23 -1.35 -16.22
N LYS A 244 15.45 -1.70 -17.24
CA LYS A 244 15.53 -1.05 -18.55
C LYS A 244 15.03 0.39 -18.48
N SER A 245 13.87 0.62 -17.87
CA SER A 245 13.09 1.84 -18.12
C SER A 245 13.18 2.90 -17.03
N LEU A 246 13.67 2.55 -15.84
CA LEU A 246 13.83 3.49 -14.73
C LEU A 246 14.90 4.54 -15.08
N ALA A 247 14.51 5.82 -15.09
CA ALA A 247 15.44 6.93 -15.32
C ALA A 247 16.57 6.93 -14.27
N ARG A 248 17.70 7.57 -14.60
CA ARG A 248 18.89 7.60 -13.73
C ARG A 248 18.57 8.03 -12.30
N ASP A 249 17.81 9.11 -12.16
CA ASP A 249 17.37 9.63 -10.87
C ASP A 249 15.99 9.11 -10.47
N GLY A 250 15.33 8.29 -11.30
CA GLY A 250 13.97 7.80 -11.06
C GLY A 250 13.84 6.93 -9.81
N ILE A 251 12.60 6.73 -9.37
CA ILE A 251 12.24 5.84 -8.26
C ILE A 251 11.37 4.67 -8.72
N LEU A 252 11.55 3.52 -8.07
CA LEU A 252 10.55 2.45 -8.06
C LEU A 252 9.84 2.51 -6.71
N TYR A 253 8.53 2.79 -6.74
CA TYR A 253 7.65 2.75 -5.58
C TYR A 253 6.97 1.37 -5.50
N VAL A 254 7.22 0.65 -4.42
CA VAL A 254 6.63 -0.66 -4.14
C VAL A 254 5.88 -0.58 -2.83
N ARG A 255 4.62 -0.98 -2.82
CA ARG A 255 3.85 -1.16 -1.58
C ARG A 255 3.27 -2.55 -1.60
N SER A 256 3.71 -3.40 -0.67
CA SER A 256 3.36 -4.81 -0.74
C SER A 256 3.63 -5.54 0.57
N GLU A 257 3.06 -6.74 0.68
CA GLU A 257 3.29 -7.67 1.77
C GLU A 257 4.66 -8.35 1.60
N LEU A 258 5.76 -7.64 1.84
CA LEU A 258 7.09 -8.28 1.94
C LEU A 258 7.18 -9.06 3.26
N THR A 259 6.44 -10.18 3.35
CA THR A 259 6.46 -11.07 4.50
C THR A 259 7.74 -11.91 4.46
N ILE A 260 8.33 -12.13 5.64
CA ILE A 260 9.49 -13.01 5.78
C ILE A 260 8.99 -14.43 5.90
N GLY A 261 9.40 -15.30 4.97
CA GLY A 261 9.44 -16.74 5.20
C GLY A 261 8.09 -17.45 5.18
N ASP A 262 7.02 -16.80 4.75
CA ASP A 262 5.84 -17.49 4.26
C ASP A 262 5.85 -17.39 2.73
N THR A 263 5.95 -18.53 2.06
CA THR A 263 5.71 -18.57 0.61
C THR A 263 4.22 -18.59 0.32
N ARG A 264 3.35 -18.68 1.33
CA ARG A 264 1.92 -18.50 1.15
C ARG A 264 1.58 -17.06 1.46
N ASP A 265 1.08 -16.36 0.46
CA ASP A 265 0.46 -15.05 0.65
C ASP A 265 -1.05 -15.17 0.53
N TYR A 266 -1.75 -14.20 1.10
CA TYR A 266 -3.19 -14.02 1.00
C TYR A 266 -4.00 -15.19 1.56
N MET A 267 -4.09 -15.29 2.90
CA MET A 267 -4.97 -16.27 3.55
C MET A 267 -4.76 -17.73 3.08
N ASP A 268 -3.50 -18.14 2.84
CA ASP A 268 -3.13 -19.45 2.27
C ASP A 268 -3.58 -19.69 0.81
N ALA A 269 -3.91 -18.65 0.03
CA ALA A 269 -4.50 -18.80 -1.32
C ALA A 269 -3.48 -18.96 -2.46
N VAL A 270 -2.26 -18.43 -2.35
CA VAL A 270 -1.26 -18.44 -3.44
C VAL A 270 0.12 -18.86 -2.92
N ASP A 271 0.76 -19.81 -3.60
CA ASP A 271 2.19 -20.13 -3.40
C ASP A 271 3.02 -19.12 -4.19
N LEU A 272 3.55 -18.12 -3.49
CA LEU A 272 4.47 -17.13 -4.01
C LEU A 272 5.64 -17.82 -4.73
N HIS A 273 6.04 -17.24 -5.85
CA HIS A 273 7.18 -17.72 -6.64
C HIS A 273 8.53 -17.75 -5.87
N GLY A 274 8.58 -17.21 -4.65
CA GLY A 274 9.73 -17.31 -3.73
C GLY A 274 10.96 -16.51 -4.17
N ILE A 275 10.84 -15.64 -5.17
CA ILE A 275 11.96 -14.81 -5.67
C ILE A 275 11.93 -13.47 -4.92
N ALA A 276 12.99 -13.16 -4.19
CA ALA A 276 13.08 -11.93 -3.42
C ALA A 276 13.34 -10.71 -4.32
N LEU A 277 12.41 -9.74 -4.33
CA LEU A 277 12.52 -8.49 -5.10
C LEU A 277 13.82 -7.72 -4.82
N LEU A 278 14.18 -7.60 -3.55
CA LEU A 278 15.40 -6.90 -3.17
C LEU A 278 16.64 -7.55 -3.80
N ASP A 279 16.73 -8.88 -3.79
CA ASP A 279 17.90 -9.60 -4.28
C ASP A 279 18.06 -9.38 -5.79
N GLU A 280 16.94 -9.42 -6.54
CA GLU A 280 16.94 -9.18 -7.98
C GLU A 280 17.25 -7.72 -8.35
N LEU A 281 16.71 -6.75 -7.61
CA LEU A 281 17.01 -5.33 -7.83
C LEU A 281 18.47 -4.99 -7.46
N HIS A 282 19.00 -5.59 -6.39
CA HIS A 282 20.38 -5.34 -5.96
C HIS A 282 21.40 -5.79 -7.02
N LYS A 283 21.15 -6.93 -7.70
CA LYS A 283 21.97 -7.39 -8.85
C LYS A 283 22.05 -6.35 -9.97
N ARG A 284 21.01 -5.52 -10.11
CA ARG A 284 20.86 -4.45 -11.11
C ARG A 284 21.28 -3.07 -10.58
N LYS A 285 21.90 -3.03 -9.40
CA LYS A 285 22.32 -1.79 -8.72
C LYS A 285 21.15 -0.83 -8.45
N ILE A 286 19.99 -1.40 -8.13
CA ILE A 286 18.81 -0.69 -7.64
C ILE A 286 18.63 -1.10 -6.18
N VAL A 287 18.62 -0.13 -5.28
CA VAL A 287 18.67 -0.35 -3.82
C VAL A 287 17.57 0.43 -3.10
N PRO A 288 17.09 -0.06 -1.94
CA PRO A 288 16.09 0.65 -1.15
C PRO A 288 16.69 1.94 -0.60
N VAL A 289 16.06 3.07 -0.90
CA VAL A 289 16.45 4.39 -0.39
C VAL A 289 15.52 4.87 0.71
N TRP A 290 14.31 4.31 0.78
CA TRP A 290 13.36 4.55 1.87
C TRP A 290 12.49 3.31 2.10
N CYS A 291 12.15 3.01 3.35
CA CYS A 291 11.28 1.89 3.68
C CYS A 291 10.51 2.13 4.98
N ARG A 292 9.21 1.80 4.98
CA ARG A 292 8.32 1.98 6.13
C ARG A 292 7.16 0.99 6.10
N PHE A 293 6.79 0.44 7.26
CA PHE A 293 5.49 -0.19 7.42
C PHE A 293 4.39 0.88 7.50
N ILE A 294 3.45 0.80 6.55
CA ILE A 294 2.28 1.66 6.43
C ILE A 294 1.07 0.77 6.15
N SER A 295 0.09 0.83 7.03
CA SER A 295 -1.22 0.20 6.85
C SER A 295 -1.26 -1.29 6.51
N GLY A 296 -0.41 -2.09 7.12
CA GLY A 296 -0.28 -3.54 6.93
C GLY A 296 0.89 -3.90 6.01
N TYR A 297 1.36 -2.94 5.22
CA TYR A 297 2.26 -3.20 4.10
C TYR A 297 3.65 -2.63 4.32
N LEU A 298 4.66 -3.33 3.81
CA LEU A 298 6.00 -2.79 3.72
C LEU A 298 6.09 -1.93 2.46
N THR A 299 6.05 -0.62 2.63
CA THR A 299 6.25 0.33 1.55
C THR A 299 7.74 0.62 1.40
N THR A 300 8.26 0.44 0.20
CA THR A 300 9.68 0.61 -0.13
C THR A 300 9.84 1.45 -1.38
N VAL A 301 10.72 2.44 -1.32
CA VAL A 301 11.18 3.21 -2.47
C VAL A 301 12.58 2.76 -2.82
N PHE A 302 12.80 2.36 -4.06
CA PHE A 302 14.11 1.99 -4.58
C PHE A 302 14.63 3.02 -5.58
N ALA A 303 15.95 3.15 -5.66
CA ALA A 303 16.63 3.99 -6.64
C ALA A 303 17.99 3.39 -7.04
N ARG A 304 18.57 3.87 -8.15
CA ARG A 304 19.91 3.43 -8.61
C ARG A 304 21.02 3.89 -7.65
N VAL A 305 22.10 3.10 -7.50
CA VAL A 305 23.23 3.33 -6.56
C VAL A 305 24.08 4.59 -6.81
N ASP A 306 23.78 5.39 -7.83
CA ASP A 306 24.44 6.66 -8.12
C ASP A 306 23.46 7.83 -8.32
N SER A 307 22.16 7.57 -8.16
CA SER A 307 21.09 8.55 -8.25
C SER A 307 21.23 9.65 -7.19
N ARG A 308 20.62 10.79 -7.44
CA ARG A 308 20.40 11.83 -6.45
C ARG A 308 19.68 11.29 -5.21
N GLU A 309 18.76 10.35 -5.39
CA GLU A 309 17.86 9.88 -4.34
C GLU A 309 18.61 8.93 -3.38
N PHE A 310 19.50 8.10 -3.91
CA PHE A 310 20.45 7.33 -3.13
C PHE A 310 21.42 8.23 -2.34
N LYS A 311 21.96 9.29 -2.97
CA LYS A 311 22.86 10.24 -2.29
C LYS A 311 22.15 10.99 -1.16
N ASN A 312 20.87 11.33 -1.34
CA ASN A 312 20.05 11.96 -0.32
C ASN A 312 19.81 10.99 0.85
N ALA A 313 19.43 9.74 0.57
CA ALA A 313 19.25 8.72 1.60
C ALA A 313 20.52 8.48 2.44
N LYS A 314 21.70 8.42 1.81
CA LYS A 314 22.99 8.29 2.52
C LYS A 314 23.31 9.45 3.46
N LYS A 315 22.83 10.66 3.15
CA LYS A 315 23.04 11.86 3.96
C LYS A 315 21.94 12.05 5.01
N SER A 316 20.84 11.32 4.90
CA SER A 316 19.67 11.50 5.74
C SER A 316 19.89 10.90 7.13
N GLY A 317 19.51 11.67 8.15
CA GLY A 317 19.43 11.18 9.54
C GLY A 317 18.12 10.44 9.85
N ASP A 318 17.18 10.43 8.91
CA ASP A 318 15.89 9.77 9.06
C ASP A 318 16.06 8.25 9.09
N PRO A 319 15.59 7.54 10.15
CA PRO A 319 15.61 6.08 10.21
C PRO A 319 14.98 5.40 9.00
N ASP A 320 13.97 6.02 8.38
CA ASP A 320 13.25 5.43 7.26
C ASP A 320 14.06 5.50 5.94
N ASN A 321 15.19 6.22 5.90
CA ASN A 321 16.10 6.30 4.75
C ASN A 321 17.34 5.38 4.85
N GLN A 322 17.45 4.61 5.94
CA GLN A 322 18.67 3.87 6.28
C GLN A 322 18.66 2.41 5.82
N PHE A 323 18.19 2.12 4.61
CA PHE A 323 18.03 0.76 4.11
C PHE A 323 19.00 0.35 3.00
N HIS A 324 19.67 1.32 2.39
CA HIS A 324 20.49 1.13 1.18
C HIS A 324 21.69 0.17 1.31
N HIS A 325 22.03 -0.25 2.53
CA HIS A 325 23.10 -1.21 2.81
C HIS A 325 22.59 -2.65 2.99
N PHE A 326 21.28 -2.86 3.05
CA PHE A 326 20.70 -4.21 3.13
C PHE A 326 20.63 -4.85 1.75
N SER A 327 20.95 -6.14 1.72
CA SER A 327 20.90 -6.98 0.52
C SER A 327 20.00 -8.20 0.69
N LYS A 328 19.23 -8.28 1.77
CA LYS A 328 18.26 -9.36 2.02
C LYS A 328 16.96 -8.79 2.57
N SER A 329 15.81 -9.22 2.02
CA SER A 329 14.48 -8.72 2.41
C SER A 329 14.23 -8.87 3.91
N MET A 330 14.71 -9.97 4.51
CA MET A 330 14.55 -10.21 5.95
C MET A 330 15.16 -9.11 6.83
N HIS A 331 16.26 -8.49 6.40
CA HIS A 331 16.89 -7.43 7.17
C HIS A 331 16.14 -6.11 7.03
N ILE A 332 15.57 -5.84 5.85
CA ILE A 332 14.71 -4.66 5.62
C ILE A 332 13.45 -4.78 6.46
N SER A 333 12.69 -5.87 6.35
CA SER A 333 11.45 -6.04 7.11
C SER A 333 11.73 -5.99 8.61
N ALA A 334 12.82 -6.60 9.08
CA ALA A 334 13.23 -6.53 10.47
C ALA A 334 13.50 -5.10 10.96
N LYS A 335 14.23 -4.32 10.16
CA LYS A 335 14.59 -2.95 10.50
C LYS A 335 13.40 -2.00 10.39
N ALA A 336 12.55 -2.17 9.38
CA ALA A 336 11.34 -1.40 9.21
C ALA A 336 10.34 -1.65 10.34
N ALA A 337 10.22 -2.91 10.79
CA ALA A 337 9.44 -3.26 11.97
C ALA A 337 10.01 -2.63 13.24
N GLU A 338 11.33 -2.66 13.44
CA GLU A 338 11.95 -1.94 14.55
C GLU A 338 11.58 -0.44 14.51
N ASN A 339 11.79 0.24 13.38
CA ASN A 339 11.44 1.66 13.24
C ASN A 339 9.94 1.91 13.49
N TYR A 340 9.08 1.01 13.01
CA TYR A 340 7.64 1.06 13.24
C TYR A 340 7.29 1.03 14.72
N LEU A 341 7.84 0.05 15.46
CA LEU A 341 7.60 -0.11 16.89
C LEU A 341 8.04 1.14 17.67
N GLN A 342 9.16 1.75 17.26
CA GLN A 342 9.65 3.00 17.84
C GLN A 342 8.67 4.17 17.61
N ARG A 343 8.13 4.31 16.39
CA ARG A 343 7.15 5.35 16.07
C ARG A 343 5.83 5.15 16.80
N SER A 344 5.28 3.93 16.81
CA SER A 344 4.03 3.64 17.51
C SER A 344 4.13 3.89 19.01
N ALA A 345 5.29 3.59 19.61
CA ALA A 345 5.58 3.92 21.00
C ALA A 345 5.68 5.43 21.24
N ALA A 346 6.38 6.16 20.36
CA ALA A 346 6.49 7.61 20.45
C ALA A 346 5.10 8.27 20.34
N ALA A 347 4.24 7.80 19.44
CA ALA A 347 2.88 8.30 19.28
C ALA A 347 2.01 8.06 20.53
N LEU A 348 2.17 6.90 21.20
CA LEU A 348 1.50 6.65 22.49
C LEU A 348 1.94 7.63 23.58
N VAL A 349 3.25 7.91 23.64
CA VAL A 349 3.83 8.86 24.61
C VAL A 349 3.34 10.28 24.34
N GLU A 350 3.36 10.70 23.08
CA GLU A 350 2.90 12.03 22.67
C GLU A 350 1.40 12.24 22.94
N ALA A 351 0.59 11.21 22.73
CA ALA A 351 -0.84 11.25 23.01
C ALA A 351 -1.19 11.10 24.51
N ASP A 352 -0.20 10.92 25.39
CA ASP A 352 -0.34 10.69 26.84
C ASP A 352 -1.46 9.68 27.18
N CYS A 353 -1.51 8.59 26.43
CA CYS A 353 -2.61 7.63 26.52
C CYS A 353 -2.51 6.75 27.77
N LYS A 354 -3.63 6.57 28.47
CA LYS A 354 -3.76 5.56 29.51
C LYS A 354 -3.56 4.16 28.93
N THR A 355 -2.42 3.54 29.23
CA THR A 355 -1.95 2.38 28.49
C THR A 355 -1.85 1.13 29.36
N VAL A 356 -2.32 0.00 28.83
CA VAL A 356 -2.04 -1.33 29.41
C VAL A 356 -1.02 -2.04 28.53
N ILE A 357 -0.06 -2.70 29.16
CA ILE A 357 0.93 -3.52 28.48
C ILE A 357 0.80 -4.95 28.95
N ILE A 358 0.73 -5.88 28.00
CA ILE A 358 0.63 -7.31 28.23
C ILE A 358 1.87 -7.95 27.62
N CYS A 359 2.65 -8.67 28.41
CA CYS A 359 3.92 -9.26 27.95
C CYS A 359 4.00 -10.75 28.24
N SER A 360 4.56 -11.52 27.31
CA SER A 360 5.02 -12.87 27.61
C SER A 360 6.27 -12.85 28.50
N GLU A 361 6.43 -13.87 29.34
CA GLU A 361 7.64 -14.08 30.15
C GLU A 361 8.82 -14.62 29.33
N ASP A 362 8.63 -14.81 28.01
CA ASP A 362 9.69 -15.34 27.15
C ASP A 362 10.85 -14.35 27.01
N GLN A 363 11.97 -14.88 26.52
CA GLN A 363 13.22 -14.16 26.28
C GLN A 363 13.11 -12.96 25.33
N TYR A 364 11.95 -12.74 24.69
CA TYR A 364 11.76 -11.70 23.69
C TYR A 364 10.90 -10.52 24.17
N GLY A 365 9.95 -10.75 25.10
CA GLY A 365 9.11 -9.68 25.68
C GLY A 365 9.92 -8.60 26.42
N GLY A 366 10.88 -9.00 27.25
CA GLY A 366 11.72 -8.10 28.04
C GLY A 366 12.68 -7.22 27.21
N PRO A 367 13.45 -7.77 26.26
CA PRO A 367 14.30 -6.98 25.36
C PRO A 367 13.51 -6.06 24.42
N PHE A 368 12.31 -6.47 23.98
CA PHE A 368 11.41 -5.66 23.16
C PHE A 368 10.91 -4.43 23.93
N LEU A 369 10.34 -4.62 25.12
CA LEU A 369 9.95 -3.54 26.05
C LEU A 369 11.10 -2.56 26.32
N LYS A 370 12.30 -3.08 26.59
CA LYS A 370 13.50 -2.25 26.80
C LYS A 370 13.87 -1.41 25.58
N ARG A 371 13.62 -1.89 24.35
CA ARG A 371 13.84 -1.11 23.10
C ARG A 371 12.75 -0.08 22.86
N LEU A 372 11.50 -0.43 23.18
CA LEU A 372 10.34 0.45 23.11
C LEU A 372 10.51 1.66 24.06
N VAL A 373 10.93 1.39 25.29
CA VAL A 373 11.31 2.38 26.30
C VAL A 373 12.49 3.24 25.81
N LYS A 374 13.57 2.65 25.29
CA LYS A 374 14.72 3.42 24.76
C LYS A 374 14.37 4.35 23.60
N ALA A 375 13.37 4.01 22.80
CA ALA A 375 12.93 4.81 21.66
C ALA A 375 12.05 6.00 22.07
N ALA A 376 11.24 5.84 23.11
CA ALA A 376 10.53 6.95 23.75
C ALA A 376 11.50 7.97 24.38
N ILE A 377 12.67 7.51 24.86
CA ILE A 377 13.66 8.33 25.57
C ILE A 377 14.69 8.97 24.61
N LYS A 378 14.25 9.62 23.53
CA LYS A 378 15.10 10.64 22.85
C LYS A 378 15.08 12.00 23.57
N LEU A 379 14.86 12.00 24.88
CA LEU A 379 15.14 13.13 25.77
C LEU A 379 16.62 13.10 26.21
N PRO A 380 17.21 14.25 26.58
CA PRO A 380 18.65 14.38 26.75
C PRO A 380 19.20 13.40 27.80
N LYS A 381 20.29 12.72 27.43
CA LYS A 381 20.98 11.70 28.23
C LYS A 381 21.28 12.19 29.65
N THR A 382 20.62 11.63 30.66
CA THR A 382 21.14 11.61 32.03
C THR A 382 21.29 10.17 32.51
N ASN A 383 22.47 9.87 33.05
CA ASN A 383 22.89 8.54 33.47
C ASN A 383 22.14 8.11 34.75
N ALA A 384 21.31 7.07 34.66
CA ALA A 384 21.10 6.09 35.74
C ALA A 384 20.35 4.86 35.21
N TYR A 385 21.02 3.70 35.22
CA TYR A 385 20.42 2.39 34.93
C TYR A 385 20.49 1.56 36.21
N SER A 386 19.38 1.41 36.95
CA SER A 386 19.06 0.16 37.67
C SER A 386 17.69 0.24 38.38
N ALA A 387 17.00 -0.90 38.38
CA ALA A 387 15.83 -1.27 39.17
C ALA A 387 14.46 -0.72 38.71
N THR A 388 13.70 -1.65 38.11
CA THR A 388 12.29 -1.57 37.70
C THR A 388 12.01 -0.75 36.44
N LEU A 389 11.41 -1.40 35.44
CA LEU A 389 10.58 -0.83 34.37
C LEU A 389 9.40 -0.05 35.01
N LYS A 390 9.65 1.01 35.78
CA LYS A 390 8.60 1.68 36.57
C LYS A 390 7.90 2.83 35.84
N SER A 391 8.30 3.08 34.61
CA SER A 391 7.54 3.81 33.60
C SER A 391 8.30 3.60 32.31
N ILE A 392 7.61 3.34 31.20
CA ILE A 392 8.12 3.89 29.94
C ILE A 392 8.26 5.38 30.22
N GLU A 393 9.48 5.89 30.45
CA GLU A 393 9.72 7.30 30.78
C GLU A 393 9.03 8.16 29.70
N GLY A 394 7.89 8.78 30.06
CA GLY A 394 7.02 9.53 29.15
C GLY A 394 5.55 9.18 29.18
N LEU A 395 5.14 7.94 29.54
CA LEU A 395 3.71 7.60 29.71
C LEU A 395 3.29 7.83 31.16
N SER A 396 2.43 8.81 31.41
CA SER A 396 2.00 9.20 32.77
C SER A 396 1.15 8.13 33.47
N GLU A 397 0.42 7.31 32.70
CA GLU A 397 -0.50 6.28 33.22
C GLU A 397 -0.33 4.91 32.51
N THR A 398 0.54 4.05 33.04
CA THR A 398 0.76 2.68 32.51
C THR A 398 0.50 1.57 33.54
N ARG A 399 -0.11 0.46 33.11
CA ARG A 399 -0.17 -0.81 33.87
C ARG A 399 0.37 -1.98 33.07
N GLU A 400 1.08 -2.88 33.73
CA GLU A 400 1.69 -4.07 33.13
C GLU A 400 1.05 -5.35 33.67
N TYR A 401 0.83 -6.33 32.79
CA TYR A 401 0.33 -7.66 33.13
C TYR A 401 1.08 -8.74 32.36
N ALA A 402 1.23 -9.92 32.97
CA ALA A 402 1.78 -11.08 32.26
C ALA A 402 0.70 -11.71 31.36
N ALA A 403 1.08 -12.11 30.15
CA ALA A 403 0.21 -12.85 29.24
C ALA A 403 -0.31 -14.15 29.88
N ALA A 404 0.55 -14.82 30.68
CA ALA A 404 0.19 -16.04 31.40
C ALA A 404 -0.91 -15.82 32.45
N ASP A 405 -1.01 -14.62 33.05
CA ASP A 405 -2.07 -14.32 34.00
C ASP A 405 -3.43 -14.13 33.32
N ILE A 406 -3.43 -13.62 32.08
CA ILE A 406 -4.65 -13.44 31.28
C ILE A 406 -5.15 -14.76 30.72
N LEU A 407 -4.23 -15.66 30.34
CA LEU A 407 -4.57 -16.98 29.78
C LEU A 407 -4.68 -18.08 30.85
N GLY A 408 -4.38 -17.76 32.10
CA GLY A 408 -4.27 -18.70 33.20
C GLY A 408 -5.35 -18.54 34.28
N PRO A 409 -5.13 -19.11 35.48
CA PRO A 409 -6.11 -19.10 36.56
C PRO A 409 -6.54 -17.70 37.03
N ASN A 410 -5.72 -16.69 36.77
CA ASN A 410 -5.97 -15.30 37.16
C ASN A 410 -6.84 -14.51 36.16
N GLN A 411 -7.23 -15.11 35.02
CA GLN A 411 -7.88 -14.44 33.89
C GLN A 411 -8.99 -13.48 34.32
N LYS A 412 -9.99 -13.97 35.08
CA LYS A 412 -11.17 -13.16 35.46
C LYS A 412 -10.79 -11.94 36.31
N ARG A 413 -9.82 -12.10 37.21
CA ARG A 413 -9.33 -11.01 38.07
C ARG A 413 -8.64 -9.95 37.22
N ILE A 414 -7.69 -10.36 36.39
CA ILE A 414 -6.90 -9.43 35.56
C ILE A 414 -7.78 -8.70 34.54
N LEU A 415 -8.70 -9.40 33.87
CA LEU A 415 -9.63 -8.76 32.93
C LEU A 415 -10.52 -7.72 33.62
N ASN A 416 -10.94 -7.97 34.87
CA ASN A 416 -11.67 -6.97 35.65
C ASN A 416 -10.79 -5.77 36.05
N GLU A 417 -9.52 -6.00 36.39
CA GLU A 417 -8.56 -4.93 36.69
C GLU A 417 -8.28 -4.05 35.46
N ILE A 418 -8.07 -4.65 34.28
CA ILE A 418 -7.91 -3.95 32.99
C ILE A 418 -9.19 -3.16 32.68
N LYS A 419 -10.36 -3.78 32.82
CA LYS A 419 -11.64 -3.11 32.60
C LYS A 419 -11.84 -1.91 33.53
N ALA A 420 -11.53 -2.06 34.82
CA ALA A 420 -11.63 -0.98 35.81
C ALA A 420 -10.61 0.13 35.54
N TYR A 421 -9.43 -0.22 35.01
CA TYR A 421 -8.42 0.75 34.61
C TYR A 421 -8.87 1.63 33.45
N ASP A 422 -9.69 1.11 32.53
CA ASP A 422 -10.21 1.83 31.36
C ASP A 422 -9.11 2.39 30.44
N PRO A 423 -8.23 1.52 29.91
CA PRO A 423 -7.16 1.96 29.02
C PRO A 423 -7.72 2.57 27.72
N GLN A 424 -7.01 3.59 27.23
CA GLN A 424 -7.17 4.14 25.89
C GLN A 424 -6.36 3.34 24.86
N ALA A 425 -5.27 2.70 25.30
CA ALA A 425 -4.44 1.85 24.47
C ALA A 425 -4.04 0.55 25.19
N ILE A 426 -3.91 -0.54 24.43
CA ILE A 426 -3.37 -1.82 24.90
C ILE A 426 -2.24 -2.24 23.97
N VAL A 427 -1.07 -2.53 24.54
CA VAL A 427 0.07 -3.09 23.83
C VAL A 427 0.23 -4.54 24.25
N ILE A 428 0.06 -5.48 23.31
CA ILE A 428 0.24 -6.92 23.56
C ILE A 428 1.55 -7.33 22.91
N ALA A 429 2.59 -7.57 23.70
CA ALA A 429 3.87 -8.13 23.26
C ALA A 429 3.93 -9.62 23.63
N SER A 430 3.22 -10.46 22.87
CA SER A 430 3.11 -11.91 23.14
C SER A 430 2.65 -12.69 21.91
N GLN A 431 3.27 -13.83 21.61
CA GLN A 431 2.86 -14.72 20.51
C GLN A 431 1.43 -15.25 20.70
N GLN A 432 0.94 -15.20 21.94
CA GLN A 432 -0.41 -15.61 22.30
C GLN A 432 -1.46 -14.50 22.10
N TYR A 433 -1.12 -13.38 21.43
CA TYR A 433 -2.08 -12.31 21.15
C TYR A 433 -3.40 -12.81 20.53
N PRO A 434 -3.44 -13.82 19.61
CA PRO A 434 -4.70 -14.27 19.02
C PRO A 434 -5.65 -14.90 20.05
N ALA A 435 -5.11 -15.39 21.19
CA ALA A 435 -5.90 -15.90 22.30
C ALA A 435 -6.25 -14.80 23.31
N ILE A 436 -5.38 -13.79 23.48
CA ILE A 436 -5.57 -12.69 24.45
C ILE A 436 -6.61 -11.67 23.95
N GLU A 437 -6.54 -11.27 22.68
CA GLU A 437 -7.38 -10.23 22.10
C GLU A 437 -8.88 -10.55 22.20
N PRO A 438 -9.37 -11.77 21.87
CA PRO A 438 -10.78 -12.13 22.06
C PRO A 438 -11.24 -12.02 23.52
N LEU A 439 -10.39 -12.35 24.49
CA LEU A 439 -10.72 -12.26 25.92
C LEU A 439 -10.88 -10.80 26.37
N LEU A 440 -10.03 -9.91 25.87
CA LEU A 440 -10.15 -8.46 26.11
C LEU A 440 -11.45 -7.92 25.51
N SER A 441 -11.76 -8.30 24.26
CA SER A 441 -13.00 -7.93 23.56
C SER A 441 -14.24 -8.42 24.31
N GLN A 442 -14.24 -9.64 24.83
CA GLN A 442 -15.34 -10.18 25.65
C GLN A 442 -15.50 -9.47 27.00
N ALA A 443 -14.40 -9.10 27.66
CA ALA A 443 -14.44 -8.40 28.94
C ALA A 443 -14.91 -6.94 28.82
N MET A 444 -14.65 -6.33 27.65
CA MET A 444 -14.90 -4.92 27.36
C MET A 444 -15.72 -4.73 26.06
N PRO A 445 -16.93 -5.30 25.94
CA PRO A 445 -17.67 -5.35 24.67
C PRO A 445 -18.13 -3.97 24.17
N ASN A 446 -18.32 -3.01 25.07
CA ASN A 446 -18.65 -1.62 24.71
C ASN A 446 -17.40 -0.75 24.47
N ARG A 447 -16.22 -1.37 24.39
CA ARG A 447 -14.94 -0.68 24.15
C ARG A 447 -14.30 -1.33 22.92
N SER A 448 -14.61 -0.78 21.75
CA SER A 448 -13.93 -1.17 20.52
C SER A 448 -12.53 -0.56 20.50
N PHE A 449 -11.50 -1.39 20.33
CA PHE A 449 -10.19 -0.94 19.89
C PHE A 449 -10.20 -0.94 18.36
N ALA A 450 -10.73 0.14 17.79
CA ALA A 450 -11.00 0.20 16.35
C ALA A 450 -9.71 0.23 15.52
N LEU A 451 -8.64 0.80 16.07
CA LEU A 451 -7.33 0.84 15.44
C LEU A 451 -6.47 -0.29 16.02
N ARG A 452 -6.24 -1.31 15.21
CA ARG A 452 -5.27 -2.38 15.46
C ARG A 452 -4.02 -2.06 14.66
N ARG A 453 -2.84 -2.33 15.20
CA ARG A 453 -1.54 -1.95 14.61
C ARG A 453 -0.54 -3.08 14.89
N TYR A 454 -0.14 -3.86 13.88
CA TYR A 454 0.62 -5.09 14.06
C TYR A 454 1.60 -5.38 12.92
N TYR A 455 2.91 -5.38 13.22
CA TYR A 455 3.95 -5.57 12.20
C TYR A 455 5.17 -6.30 12.77
N TRP A 456 5.23 -7.59 12.44
CA TRP A 456 6.39 -8.47 12.64
C TRP A 456 6.81 -8.71 14.11
N TYR A 457 6.55 -9.95 14.57
CA TYR A 457 6.84 -10.49 15.92
C TYR A 457 6.08 -9.77 17.04
N PRO A 458 5.45 -10.49 17.98
CA PRO A 458 4.00 -10.44 18.18
C PRO A 458 3.58 -9.26 19.05
N VAL A 459 3.78 -8.06 18.53
CA VAL A 459 3.46 -6.80 19.18
C VAL A 459 2.28 -6.21 18.45
N VAL A 460 1.14 -6.22 19.13
CA VAL A 460 -0.09 -5.59 18.68
C VAL A 460 -0.31 -4.34 19.51
N PHE A 461 -0.53 -3.22 18.84
CA PHE A 461 -1.06 -2.00 19.45
C PHE A 461 -2.55 -1.95 19.14
N LEU A 462 -3.35 -1.80 20.19
CA LEU A 462 -4.79 -1.65 20.13
C LEU A 462 -5.13 -0.28 20.67
N HIS A 463 -5.72 0.58 19.86
CA HIS A 463 -6.13 1.93 20.24
C HIS A 463 -7.64 2.07 20.16
N ARG A 464 -8.21 2.71 21.17
CA ARG A 464 -9.65 2.97 21.23
C ARG A 464 -10.09 3.98 20.19
N ASN A 465 -9.29 5.01 20.00
CA ASN A 465 -9.50 6.12 19.07
C ASN A 465 -8.25 6.29 18.18
N SER A 466 -8.42 6.99 17.07
CA SER A 466 -7.31 7.53 16.29
C SER A 466 -6.43 8.45 17.15
N LEU A 467 -5.10 8.35 17.00
CA LEU A 467 -4.15 9.24 17.71
C LEU A 467 -3.85 10.49 16.87
N SER A 468 -3.72 10.35 15.56
CA SER A 468 -3.45 11.44 14.62
C SER A 468 -4.68 12.29 14.28
N GLY A 469 -5.88 11.80 14.62
CA GLY A 469 -7.12 12.29 14.04
C GLY A 469 -7.37 11.64 12.68
N ALA A 470 -8.60 11.19 12.44
CA ALA A 470 -9.06 10.76 11.13
C ALA A 470 -9.99 11.85 10.58
N ASP A 471 -9.79 12.21 9.32
CA ASP A 471 -10.62 13.20 8.64
C ASP A 471 -12.08 12.71 8.55
N ALA A 472 -13.03 13.63 8.74
CA ALA A 472 -14.46 13.32 8.68
C ALA A 472 -14.89 12.72 7.33
N VAL A 473 -14.11 12.96 6.26
CA VAL A 473 -14.28 12.35 4.93
C VAL A 473 -14.45 10.83 5.01
N PHE A 474 -13.73 10.15 5.90
CA PHE A 474 -13.67 8.69 5.92
C PHE A 474 -14.65 8.01 6.88
N ASN A 475 -15.51 8.78 7.57
CA ASN A 475 -16.41 8.26 8.61
C ASN A 475 -17.62 7.47 8.06
N ARG A 476 -17.88 7.54 6.75
CA ARG A 476 -19.00 6.86 6.09
C ARG A 476 -18.57 6.34 4.71
N PRO A 477 -19.33 5.41 4.10
CA PRO A 477 -19.12 5.05 2.70
C PRO A 477 -19.16 6.28 1.78
N ILE A 478 -18.33 6.28 0.75
CA ILE A 478 -18.26 7.35 -0.26
C ILE A 478 -18.65 6.75 -1.61
N LEU A 479 -19.93 6.87 -1.98
CA LEU A 479 -20.50 6.34 -3.23
C LEU A 479 -20.65 7.44 -4.29
N SER A 480 -20.84 8.69 -3.86
CA SER A 480 -20.98 9.85 -4.72
C SER A 480 -20.51 11.15 -4.01
N PRO A 481 -20.39 12.29 -4.73
CA PRO A 481 -19.97 13.55 -4.12
C PRO A 481 -20.88 14.02 -2.97
N GLU A 482 -22.16 13.66 -2.99
CA GLU A 482 -23.13 14.00 -1.93
C GLU A 482 -22.83 13.31 -0.59
N ASP A 483 -22.05 12.23 -0.61
CA ASP A 483 -21.59 11.53 0.60
C ASP A 483 -20.41 12.23 1.26
N LEU A 484 -19.79 13.22 0.63
CA LEU A 484 -18.68 13.96 1.24
C LEU A 484 -19.19 14.89 2.35
N PRO A 485 -18.45 15.05 3.45
CA PRO A 485 -18.82 15.96 4.52
C PRO A 485 -18.96 17.39 3.98
N LYS A 486 -19.93 18.14 4.50
CA LYS A 486 -20.09 19.55 4.11
C LYS A 486 -18.90 20.36 4.64
N GLU A 487 -18.57 21.47 3.97
CA GLU A 487 -17.46 22.34 4.37
C GLU A 487 -17.51 22.77 5.86
N ALA A 488 -18.71 22.96 6.40
CA ALA A 488 -18.94 23.26 7.82
C ALA A 488 -18.63 22.10 8.80
N GLU A 489 -18.60 20.85 8.31
CA GLU A 489 -18.22 19.65 9.06
C GLU A 489 -16.70 19.45 9.02
N LEU A 490 -16.05 19.76 7.89
CA LEU A 490 -14.59 19.70 7.72
C LEU A 490 -13.84 20.71 8.60
N LEU A 491 -14.44 21.86 8.90
CA LEU A 491 -13.84 22.89 9.78
C LEU A 491 -13.98 22.58 11.28
N ARG A 492 -14.70 21.50 11.65
CA ARG A 492 -14.95 21.10 13.05
C ARG A 492 -14.20 19.84 13.48
N SER A 493 -13.65 19.09 12.53
CA SER A 493 -12.68 18.00 12.71
C SER A 493 -11.28 18.55 12.77
#